data_AF-A0A965F7V9-F1
#
_entry.id   AF-A0A965F7V9-F1
#
_cell.length_a   1.000
_cell.length_b   1.000
_cell.length_c   1.000
_cell.angle_alpha   90.00
_cell.angle_beta   90.00
_cell.angle_gamma   90.00
#
_symmetry.space_group_name_H-M   'P 1'
#
loop_
_entity.id
_entity.type
_entity.pdbx_description
1 polymer ?
#
loop_
_entity_poly.entity_id
_entity_poly.type
_entity_poly.pdbx_seq_one_letter_code
_entity_poly.pdbx_strand_id
1 'polypeptide(L)'
;MNGIAAIAAALLCLGYVVRAYRSLVPRFCSAEQQDQLAYRAILDQLAAVGMTRRYGESREHFAARAANTFPTIQSATASHLSCSLGAARQISSVDWNRFRRALAQEVSENVPTWRRVLAFINPYSWAFTR
;
A
#
# COMPACT_ATOMS: atom_id res chain seq x y z
N MET A 1 32.13 -9.46 18.94
CA MET A 1 31.17 -10.06 17.99
C MET A 1 29.74 -9.48 18.07
N ASN A 2 29.51 -8.31 18.68
CA ASN A 2 28.14 -7.79 18.89
C ASN A 2 27.76 -6.60 17.96
N GLY A 3 28.73 -5.98 17.29
CA GLY A 3 28.48 -4.82 16.43
C GLY A 3 27.60 -5.14 15.22
N ILE A 4 27.82 -6.28 14.58
CA ILE A 4 27.02 -6.72 13.42
C ILE A 4 25.57 -7.00 13.84
N ALA A 5 25.37 -7.67 14.98
CA ALA A 5 24.03 -7.93 15.51
C ALA A 5 23.30 -6.64 15.89
N ALA A 6 23.98 -5.67 16.50
CA ALA A 6 23.42 -4.37 16.83
C ALA A 6 23.03 -3.57 15.58
N ILE A 7 23.88 -3.57 14.55
CA ILE A 7 23.59 -2.92 13.25
C ILE A 7 22.39 -3.60 12.57
N ALA A 8 22.35 -4.93 12.54
CA ALA A 8 21.24 -5.67 11.95
C ALA A 8 19.91 -5.39 12.68
N ALA A 9 19.93 -5.36 14.01
CA ALA A 9 18.76 -5.00 14.82
C ALA A 9 18.31 -3.55 14.56
N ALA A 10 19.25 -2.60 14.49
CA ALA A 10 18.94 -1.20 14.18
C ALA A 10 18.31 -1.03 12.79
N LEU A 11 18.82 -1.73 11.77
CA LEU A 11 18.26 -1.72 10.42
C LEU A 11 16.83 -2.30 10.40
N LEU A 12 16.61 -3.43 11.08
CA LEU A 12 15.28 -4.03 11.21
C LEU A 12 14.31 -3.04 11.89
N CYS A 13 14.69 -2.47 13.03
CA CYS A 13 13.89 -1.47 13.74
C CYS A 13 13.54 -0.29 12.84
N LEU A 14 14.51 0.27 12.13
CA LEU A 14 14.30 1.38 11.19
C LEU A 14 13.30 1.01 10.09
N GLY A 15 13.39 -0.19 9.52
CA GLY A 15 12.45 -0.68 8.51
C GLY A 15 11.02 -0.72 9.03
N TYR A 16 10.80 -1.21 10.25
CA TYR A 16 9.47 -1.23 10.88
C TYR A 16 8.95 0.18 11.18
N VAL A 17 9.82 1.09 11.63
CA VAL A 17 9.45 2.51 11.85
C VAL A 17 8.99 3.15 10.55
N VAL A 18 9.74 2.96 9.44
CA VAL A 18 9.36 3.49 8.12
C VAL A 18 8.05 2.89 7.64
N ARG A 19 7.84 1.59 7.82
CA ARG A 19 6.57 0.92 7.47
C ARG A 19 5.39 1.49 8.26
N ALA A 20 5.54 1.63 9.58
CA ALA A 20 4.52 2.20 10.45
C ALA A 20 4.22 3.64 10.05
N TYR A 21 5.25 4.47 9.86
CA TYR A 21 5.13 5.84 9.39
C TYR A 21 4.33 5.93 8.10
N ARG A 22 4.72 5.19 7.05
CA ARG A 22 4.02 5.20 5.75
C ARG A 22 2.56 4.75 5.83
N SER A 23 2.23 3.87 6.76
CA SER A 23 0.85 3.39 6.96
C SER A 23 -0.04 4.34 7.79
N LEU A 24 0.58 5.18 8.64
CA LEU A 24 -0.09 6.08 9.58
C LEU A 24 -0.19 7.51 9.06
N VAL A 25 0.81 7.98 8.31
CA VAL A 25 0.86 9.32 7.69
C VAL A 25 -0.43 9.72 6.97
N PRO A 26 -1.10 8.85 6.17
CA PRO A 26 -2.35 9.23 5.51
C PRO A 26 -3.49 9.62 6.46
N ARG A 27 -3.40 9.30 7.76
CA ARG A 27 -4.39 9.68 8.78
C ARG A 27 -4.17 11.08 9.35
N PHE A 28 -2.98 11.66 9.17
CA PHE A 28 -2.58 12.92 9.80
C PHE A 28 -2.29 14.05 8.80
N CYS A 29 -2.39 13.79 7.49
CA CYS A 29 -2.13 14.78 6.45
C CYS A 29 -3.38 15.56 6.03
N SER A 30 -3.15 16.75 5.45
CA SER A 30 -4.20 17.56 4.84
C SER A 30 -4.85 16.84 3.65
N ALA A 31 -6.11 17.18 3.35
CA ALA A 31 -6.92 16.54 2.31
C ALA A 31 -6.24 16.54 0.92
N GLU A 32 -5.38 17.52 0.63
CA GLU A 32 -4.65 17.60 -0.64
C GLU A 32 -3.59 16.50 -0.80
N GLN A 33 -2.90 16.12 0.28
CA GLN A 33 -1.86 15.08 0.26
C GLN A 33 -2.41 13.69 0.60
N GLN A 34 -3.61 13.65 1.19
CA GLN A 34 -4.24 12.44 1.68
C GLN A 34 -4.46 11.39 0.58
N ASP A 35 -4.89 11.79 -0.62
CA ASP A 35 -5.09 10.90 -1.77
C ASP A 35 -3.80 10.15 -2.15
N GLN A 36 -2.73 10.88 -2.45
CA GLN A 36 -1.46 10.29 -2.88
C GLN A 36 -0.87 9.35 -1.82
N LEU A 37 -0.93 9.78 -0.55
CA LEU A 37 -0.38 9.02 0.57
C LEU A 37 -1.22 7.77 0.88
N ALA A 38 -2.55 7.88 0.80
CA ALA A 38 -3.44 6.74 1.00
C ALA A 38 -3.32 5.71 -0.13
N TYR A 39 -3.27 6.17 -1.39
CA TYR A 39 -3.04 5.30 -2.53
C TYR A 39 -1.69 4.57 -2.42
N ARG A 40 -0.64 5.29 -2.00
CA ARG A 40 0.67 4.69 -1.73
C ARG A 40 0.62 3.61 -0.64
N ALA A 41 -0.13 3.83 0.43
CA ALA A 41 -0.31 2.83 1.48
C ALA A 41 -1.06 1.57 0.99
N ILE A 42 -2.03 1.73 0.09
CA ILE A 42 -2.73 0.60 -0.57
C ILE A 42 -1.74 -0.22 -1.41
N LEU A 43 -0.90 0.45 -2.21
CA LEU A 43 0.14 -0.23 -2.98
C LEU A 43 1.19 -0.93 -2.10
N ASP A 44 1.59 -0.31 -0.99
CA ASP A 44 2.53 -0.92 -0.03
C ASP A 44 1.94 -2.20 0.59
N GLN A 45 0.63 -2.24 0.83
CA GLN A 45 -0.07 -3.43 1.33
C GLN A 45 -0.12 -4.57 0.29
N LEU A 46 -0.36 -4.24 -0.98
CA LEU A 46 -0.30 -5.18 -2.09
C LEU A 46 1.13 -5.71 -2.31
N ALA A 47 2.13 -4.83 -2.27
CA ALA A 47 3.53 -5.22 -2.39
C ALA A 47 3.96 -6.15 -1.26
N ALA A 48 3.44 -5.96 -0.04
CA ALA A 48 3.70 -6.84 1.09
C ALA A 48 3.26 -8.29 0.85
N VAL A 49 2.16 -8.50 0.12
CA VAL A 49 1.68 -9.85 -0.25
C VAL A 49 2.24 -10.35 -1.58
N GLY A 50 3.21 -9.62 -2.16
CA GLY A 50 3.90 -9.98 -3.40
C GLY A 50 3.22 -9.49 -4.67
N MET A 51 2.18 -8.65 -4.56
CA MET A 51 1.50 -8.06 -5.71
C MET A 51 2.09 -6.69 -6.05
N THR A 52 2.93 -6.65 -7.09
CA THR A 52 3.59 -5.41 -7.55
C THR A 52 3.32 -5.15 -9.03
N ARG A 53 3.59 -3.91 -9.44
CA ARG A 53 3.52 -3.47 -10.84
C ARG A 53 4.72 -4.03 -11.61
N ARG A 54 4.47 -4.55 -12.82
CA ARG A 54 5.53 -5.01 -13.72
C ARG A 54 6.18 -3.82 -14.43
N TYR A 55 7.41 -4.00 -14.90
CA TYR A 55 8.08 -2.97 -15.68
C TYR A 55 7.26 -2.62 -16.94
N GLY A 56 7.05 -1.32 -17.21
CA GLY A 56 6.30 -0.82 -18.36
C GLY A 56 4.77 -0.92 -18.27
N GLU A 57 4.21 -1.60 -17.27
CA GLU A 57 2.76 -1.76 -17.11
C GLU A 57 2.09 -0.45 -16.68
N SER A 58 0.93 -0.01 -17.19
CA SER A 58 0.26 1.20 -16.66
C SER A 58 -0.38 1.00 -15.27
N ARG A 59 -0.74 2.07 -14.55
CA ARG A 59 -1.43 1.93 -13.25
C ARG A 59 -2.79 1.23 -13.38
N GLU A 60 -3.51 1.51 -14.46
CA GLU A 60 -4.80 0.89 -14.77
C GLU A 60 -4.66 -0.58 -15.15
N HIS A 61 -3.65 -0.94 -15.95
CA HIS A 61 -3.36 -2.34 -16.26
C HIS A 61 -2.97 -3.13 -15.01
N PHE A 62 -2.14 -2.55 -14.14
CA PHE A 62 -1.83 -3.16 -12.86
C PHE A 62 -3.10 -3.36 -12.03
N ALA A 63 -3.96 -2.34 -11.94
CA ALA A 63 -5.21 -2.42 -11.20
C ALA A 63 -6.15 -3.49 -11.79
N ALA A 64 -6.29 -3.58 -13.11
CA ALA A 64 -7.09 -4.60 -13.78
C ALA A 64 -6.53 -6.02 -13.52
N ARG A 65 -5.21 -6.20 -13.57
CA ARG A 65 -4.59 -7.49 -13.25
C ARG A 65 -4.79 -7.85 -11.78
N ALA A 66 -4.54 -6.91 -10.88
CA ALA A 66 -4.65 -7.09 -9.44
C ALA A 66 -6.10 -7.30 -9.00
N ALA A 67 -7.08 -6.73 -9.71
CA ALA A 67 -8.51 -6.88 -9.43
C ALA A 67 -8.99 -8.34 -9.52
N ASN A 68 -8.29 -9.21 -10.24
CA ASN A 68 -8.62 -10.65 -10.26
C ASN A 68 -8.50 -11.30 -8.87
N THR A 69 -7.68 -10.75 -7.99
CA THR A 69 -7.48 -11.24 -6.61
C THR A 69 -7.91 -10.21 -5.56
N PHE A 70 -7.80 -8.92 -5.89
CA PHE A 70 -8.03 -7.79 -4.99
C PHE A 70 -8.92 -6.75 -5.68
N PRO A 71 -10.23 -7.01 -5.87
CA PRO A 71 -11.09 -6.16 -6.69
C PRO A 71 -11.13 -4.68 -6.23
N THR A 72 -10.92 -4.42 -4.94
CA THR A 72 -10.87 -3.05 -4.38
C THR A 72 -9.83 -2.15 -5.05
N ILE A 73 -8.71 -2.70 -5.56
CA ILE A 73 -7.65 -1.90 -6.17
C ILE A 73 -8.13 -1.12 -7.40
N GLN A 74 -9.11 -1.66 -8.15
CA GLN A 74 -9.62 -1.02 -9.35
C GLN A 74 -10.35 0.29 -9.03
N SER A 75 -11.24 0.24 -8.02
CA SER A 75 -11.95 1.41 -7.53
C SER A 75 -11.00 2.43 -6.90
N ALA A 76 -10.00 1.97 -6.13
CA ALA A 76 -9.00 2.85 -5.52
C ALA A 76 -8.16 3.59 -6.58
N THR A 77 -7.74 2.90 -7.65
CA THR A 77 -7.01 3.52 -8.76
C THR A 77 -7.88 4.51 -9.54
N ALA A 78 -9.15 4.19 -9.78
CA ALA A 78 -10.08 5.12 -10.43
C ALA A 78 -10.28 6.39 -9.62
N SER A 79 -10.48 6.26 -8.29
CA SER A 79 -10.55 7.41 -7.39
C SER A 79 -9.26 8.24 -7.40
N HIS A 80 -8.10 7.60 -7.34
CA HIS A 80 -6.80 8.30 -7.41
C HIS A 80 -6.60 9.07 -8.72
N LEU A 81 -6.97 8.48 -9.85
CA LEU A 81 -6.91 9.13 -11.16
C LEU A 81 -7.87 10.32 -11.22
N SER A 82 -9.09 10.18 -10.72
CA SER A 82 -10.07 11.28 -10.67
C SER A 82 -9.57 12.46 -9.83
N CYS A 83 -8.87 12.20 -8.73
CA CYS A 83 -8.23 13.22 -7.90
C CYS A 83 -7.06 13.88 -8.62
N SER A 84 -6.16 13.08 -9.20
CA SER A 84 -4.96 13.56 -9.89
C SER A 84 -5.26 14.38 -11.15
N LEU A 85 -6.35 14.05 -11.87
CA LEU A 85 -6.81 14.77 -13.05
C LEU A 85 -7.67 16.00 -12.72
N GLY A 86 -7.87 16.31 -11.44
CA GLY A 86 -8.63 17.47 -10.97
C GLY A 86 -10.15 17.32 -11.02
N ALA A 87 -10.67 16.17 -11.48
CA ALA A 87 -12.11 15.89 -11.55
C ALA A 87 -12.75 15.76 -10.14
N ALA A 88 -12.01 15.25 -9.16
CA ALA A 88 -12.52 15.03 -7.80
C ALA A 88 -12.39 16.25 -6.86
N ARG A 89 -11.80 17.39 -7.30
CA ARG A 89 -11.73 18.60 -6.46
C ARG A 89 -13.13 19.16 -6.13
N GLN A 90 -14.16 18.73 -6.85
CA GLN A 90 -15.55 19.17 -6.72
C GLN A 90 -16.47 18.18 -5.99
N ILE A 91 -16.04 16.93 -5.74
CA ILE A 91 -16.92 15.83 -5.30
C ILE A 91 -16.34 15.18 -4.05
N SER A 92 -17.03 15.34 -2.92
CA SER A 92 -16.97 14.58 -1.65
C SER A 92 -15.66 13.84 -1.29
N SER A 93 -15.13 14.11 -0.09
CA SER A 93 -13.99 13.40 0.51
C SER A 93 -14.02 11.87 0.26
N VAL A 94 -13.16 11.38 -0.63
CA VAL A 94 -13.00 9.94 -0.89
C VAL A 94 -12.63 9.23 0.40
N ASP A 95 -13.42 8.23 0.82
CA ASP A 95 -13.12 7.45 2.03
C ASP A 95 -12.04 6.39 1.74
N TRP A 96 -10.79 6.84 1.78
CA TRP A 96 -9.62 5.97 1.63
C TRP A 96 -9.51 4.89 2.70
N ASN A 97 -10.08 5.10 3.89
CA ASN A 97 -10.07 4.09 4.95
C ASN A 97 -10.99 2.91 4.60
N ARG A 98 -12.08 3.16 3.86
CA ARG A 98 -12.93 2.09 3.33
C ARG A 98 -12.14 1.19 2.37
N PHE A 99 -11.39 1.75 1.42
CA PHE A 99 -10.58 0.96 0.50
C PHE A 99 -9.51 0.15 1.23
N ARG A 100 -8.84 0.73 2.23
CA ARG A 100 -7.83 0.00 3.02
C ARG A 100 -8.44 -1.18 3.80
N ARG A 101 -9.63 -1.01 4.37
CA ARG A 101 -10.33 -2.08 5.09
C ARG A 101 -10.78 -3.20 4.16
N ALA A 102 -11.38 -2.84 3.02
CA ALA A 102 -11.79 -3.83 2.02
C ALA A 102 -10.59 -4.60 1.47
N LEU A 103 -9.48 -3.92 1.17
CA LEU A 103 -8.25 -4.59 0.74
C LEU A 103 -7.67 -5.51 1.83
N ALA A 104 -7.72 -5.11 3.10
CA ALA A 104 -7.28 -5.97 4.21
C ALA A 104 -8.12 -7.24 4.33
N GLN A 105 -9.42 -7.14 4.10
CA GLN A 105 -10.33 -8.29 4.06
C GLN A 105 -10.01 -9.19 2.86
N GLU A 106 -9.86 -8.62 1.65
CA GLU A 106 -9.48 -9.38 0.45
C GLU A 106 -8.14 -10.11 0.64
N VAL A 107 -7.17 -9.47 1.30
CA VAL A 107 -5.90 -10.10 1.67
C VAL A 107 -6.11 -11.27 2.63
N SER A 108 -6.99 -11.14 3.63
CA SER A 108 -7.27 -12.25 4.54
C SER A 108 -7.95 -13.44 3.87
N GLU A 109 -8.76 -13.19 2.84
CA GLU A 109 -9.53 -14.20 2.12
C GLU A 109 -8.71 -14.88 1.02
N ASN A 110 -7.90 -14.13 0.27
CA ASN A 110 -7.23 -14.62 -0.94
C ASN A 110 -5.74 -14.96 -0.75
N VAL A 111 -5.12 -14.57 0.38
CA VAL A 111 -3.67 -14.78 0.61
C VAL A 111 -3.44 -15.85 1.69
N PRO A 112 -2.63 -16.89 1.41
CA PRO A 112 -2.35 -17.93 2.40
C PRO A 112 -1.64 -17.36 3.64
N THR A 113 -1.95 -17.89 4.82
CA THR A 113 -1.49 -17.37 6.12
C THR A 113 0.03 -17.25 6.21
N TRP A 114 0.79 -18.18 5.64
CA TRP A 114 2.26 -18.10 5.64
C TRP A 114 2.77 -16.88 4.86
N ARG A 115 2.13 -16.51 3.74
CA ARG A 115 2.48 -15.28 2.99
C ARG A 115 2.10 -14.03 3.77
N ARG A 116 1.01 -14.05 4.52
CA ARG A 116 0.62 -12.94 5.41
C ARG A 116 1.64 -12.75 6.53
N VAL A 117 2.15 -13.85 7.11
CA VAL A 117 3.23 -13.80 8.10
C VAL A 117 4.53 -13.28 7.49
N LEU A 118 4.92 -13.73 6.30
CA LEU A 118 6.08 -13.16 5.59
C LEU A 118 5.90 -11.67 5.25
N ALA A 119 4.69 -11.27 4.83
CA ALA A 119 4.34 -9.89 4.56
C ALA A 119 4.45 -8.98 5.80
N PHE A 120 4.19 -9.55 6.98
CA PHE A 120 4.35 -8.88 8.27
C PHE A 120 5.82 -8.83 8.71
N ILE A 121 6.55 -9.93 8.55
CA ILE A 121 7.96 -10.07 8.93
C ILE A 121 8.88 -9.23 8.04
N ASN A 122 8.51 -8.96 6.79
CA ASN A 122 9.31 -8.18 5.87
C ASN A 122 9.04 -6.66 6.02
N PRO A 123 9.89 -5.90 6.75
CA PRO A 123 9.69 -4.47 6.93
C PRO A 123 9.96 -3.67 5.65
N TYR A 124 10.66 -4.24 4.66
CA TYR A 124 11.09 -3.56 3.43
C TYR A 124 10.19 -3.83 2.23
N SER A 125 8.97 -4.35 2.43
CA SER A 125 8.03 -4.57 1.33
C SER A 125 7.73 -3.29 0.54
N TRP A 126 7.80 -2.13 1.19
CA TRP A 126 7.64 -0.80 0.58
C TRP A 126 8.74 -0.46 -0.44
N ALA A 127 9.90 -1.11 -0.40
CA ALA A 127 10.99 -0.87 -1.36
C ALA A 127 10.64 -1.38 -2.77
N PHE A 128 9.66 -2.27 -2.87
CA PHE A 128 9.15 -2.80 -4.13
C PHE A 128 7.98 -2.00 -4.69
N THR A 129 7.48 -1.00 -3.95
CA THR A 129 6.45 -0.08 -4.43
C THR A 129 7.10 0.99 -5.32
N ARG A 130 6.91 0.87 -6.65
CA ARG A 130 7.37 1.83 -7.67
C ARG A 130 6.22 2.41 -8.48
#